data_AF-A0A8S9Q8N0-F1
#
_entry.id   AF-A0A8S9Q8N0-F1
#
_cell.length_a   1.000
_cell.length_b   1.000
_cell.length_c   1.000
_cell.angle_alpha   90.00
_cell.angle_beta   90.00
_cell.angle_gamma   90.00
#
_symmetry.space_group_name_H-M   'P 1'
#
loop_
_entity.id
_entity.type
_entity.pdbx_description
1 polymer ?
#
loop_
_entity_poly.entity_id
_entity_poly.type
_entity_poly.pdbx_seq_one_letter_code
_entity_poly.pdbx_strand_id
1 'polypeptide(L)' 'MLQHSTCQNFGTDCKELIAMIKEPHGWPSFATELERIVTLQICFPDFNIAYVPRAHIQIISSLSNRMSVRR' A
#
# COMPACT_ATOMS: atom_id res chain seq x y z
N MET A 1 -16.83 22.82 4.34
CA MET A 1 -16.01 22.33 3.23
C MET A 1 -15.33 21.05 3.70
N LEU A 2 -15.75 19.90 3.18
CA LEU A 2 -15.09 18.63 3.48
C LEU A 2 -13.74 18.67 2.74
N GLN A 3 -12.64 18.81 3.48
CA GLN A 3 -11.30 18.64 2.93
C GLN A 3 -11.15 17.15 2.63
N HIS A 4 -11.49 16.75 1.40
CA HIS A 4 -11.13 15.44 0.90
C HIS A 4 -9.60 15.41 0.83
N SER A 5 -8.94 14.67 1.72
CA SER A 5 -7.52 14.37 1.53
C SER A 5 -7.44 13.44 0.33
N THR A 6 -7.11 13.99 -0.83
CA THR A 6 -7.04 13.24 -2.08
C THR A 6 -5.90 12.21 -2.07
N CYS A 7 -4.94 12.32 -1.14
CA CYS A 7 -3.84 11.36 -0.99
C CYS A 7 -4.33 9.96 -0.59
N GLN A 8 -4.51 9.10 -1.59
CA GLN A 8 -4.74 7.66 -1.42
C GLN A 8 -3.41 6.92 -1.56
N ASN A 9 -2.49 7.20 -0.64
CA ASN A 9 -1.23 6.47 -0.52
C ASN A 9 -1.47 5.19 0.30
N PHE A 10 -1.29 4.05 -0.35
CA PHE A 10 -1.35 2.74 0.28
C PHE A 10 0.07 2.24 0.56
N GLY A 11 0.30 1.75 1.77
CA GLY A 11 1.53 1.07 2.15
C GLY A 11 1.35 -0.44 2.07
N THR A 12 2.32 -1.15 1.49
CA THR A 12 2.39 -2.61 1.51
C THR A 12 3.73 -3.08 2.05
N ASP A 13 3.75 -4.08 2.93
CA ASP A 13 4.98 -4.75 3.37
C ASP A 13 5.36 -5.94 2.47
N CYS A 14 4.58 -6.19 1.42
CA CYS A 14 4.85 -7.21 0.43
C CYS A 14 5.75 -6.65 -0.68
N LYS A 15 7.03 -7.05 -0.64
CA LYS A 15 8.02 -6.65 -1.65
C LYS A 15 7.69 -7.24 -3.03
N GLU A 16 7.10 -8.43 -3.06
CA GLU A 16 6.68 -9.09 -4.30
C GLU A 16 5.55 -8.33 -4.99
N LEU A 17 4.60 -7.75 -4.24
CA LEU A 17 3.53 -6.95 -4.83
C LEU A 17 4.08 -5.74 -5.62
N ILE A 18 5.12 -5.08 -5.11
CA ILE A 18 5.78 -4.00 -5.85
C ILE A 18 6.46 -4.51 -7.12
N ALA A 19 7.07 -5.70 -7.07
CA ALA A 19 7.66 -6.32 -8.26
C ALA A 19 6.60 -6.72 -9.29
N MET A 20 5.46 -7.25 -8.83
CA MET A 20 4.31 -7.61 -9.67
C MET A 20 3.71 -6.40 -10.38
N ILE A 21 3.56 -5.26 -9.69
CA ILE A 21 3.05 -4.02 -10.29
C ILE A 21 4.02 -3.46 -11.33
N LYS A 22 5.33 -3.59 -11.12
CA LYS A 22 6.37 -3.13 -12.07
C LYS A 22 6.46 -4.00 -13.32
N GLU A 23 6.33 -5.31 -13.17
CA GLU A 23 6.47 -6.29 -14.24
C GLU A 23 5.28 -7.27 -14.23
N PRO A 24 4.06 -6.80 -14.57
CA PRO A 24 2.86 -7.63 -14.46
C PRO A 24 2.86 -8.84 -15.40
N HIS A 25 3.59 -8.76 -16.51
CA HIS A 25 3.75 -9.86 -17.46
C HIS A 25 4.49 -11.09 -16.87
N GLY A 26 5.25 -10.92 -15.78
CA GLY A 26 5.90 -12.01 -15.06
C GLY A 26 4.95 -12.84 -14.19
N TRP A 27 3.71 -12.39 -14.00
CA TRP A 27 2.77 -12.95 -13.03
C TRP A 27 1.38 -13.19 -13.63
N PRO A 28 1.25 -14.09 -14.61
CA PRO A 28 0.01 -14.29 -15.38
C PRO A 28 -1.18 -14.71 -14.50
N SER A 29 -0.93 -15.38 -13.38
CA SER A 29 -1.98 -15.76 -12.41
C SER A 29 -2.66 -14.56 -11.73
N PHE A 30 -2.04 -13.37 -11.76
CA PHE A 30 -2.54 -12.14 -11.16
C PHE A 30 -2.81 -11.05 -12.20
N ALA A 31 -2.85 -11.40 -13.50
CA ALA A 31 -2.91 -10.43 -14.59
C ALA A 31 -4.10 -9.46 -14.45
N THR A 32 -5.28 -9.98 -14.09
CA THR A 32 -6.50 -9.19 -13.94
C THR A 32 -6.41 -8.20 -12.76
N GLU A 33 -5.90 -8.65 -11.63
CA GLU A 33 -5.72 -7.81 -10.44
C GLU A 33 -4.70 -6.71 -10.69
N LEU A 34 -3.59 -7.06 -11.35
CA LEU A 34 -2.53 -6.10 -11.69
C LEU A 34 -3.00 -5.08 -12.74
N GLU A 35 -3.76 -5.50 -13.75
CA GLU A 35 -4.38 -4.59 -14.72
C GLU A 35 -5.28 -3.56 -14.03
N ARG A 36 -6.08 -4.00 -13.04
CA ARG A 36 -6.92 -3.07 -12.25
C ARG A 36 -6.07 -2.09 -11.46
N ILE A 37 -4.97 -2.52 -10.85
CA ILE A 37 -4.08 -1.63 -10.09
C ILE A 37 -3.43 -0.59 -11.02
N VAL A 38 -2.93 -1.02 -12.18
CA VAL A 38 -2.36 -0.11 -13.19
C VAL A 38 -3.41 0.88 -13.69
N THR A 39 -4.63 0.41 -13.94
CA THR A 39 -5.76 1.27 -14.33
C THR A 39 -6.05 2.31 -13.26
N LEU A 40 -6.07 1.93 -11.98
CA LEU A 40 -6.25 2.86 -10.87
C LEU A 40 -5.12 3.90 -10.79
N GLN A 41 -3.87 3.52 -11.04
CA GLN A 41 -2.75 4.47 -11.09
C GLN A 41 -2.88 5.48 -12.24
N ILE A 42 -3.43 5.07 -13.39
CA ILE A 42 -3.65 5.96 -14.54
C ILE A 42 -4.84 6.89 -14.30
N CYS A 43 -5.93 6.36 -13.73
CA CYS A 43 -7.16 7.13 -13.50
C CYS A 43 -7.06 8.09 -12.31
N PHE A 44 -6.21 7.79 -11.33
CA PHE A 44 -6.10 8.55 -10.09
C PHE A 44 -4.63 8.96 -9.83
N PRO A 45 -4.24 10.22 -10.09
CA PRO A 45 -2.86 10.67 -9.89
C PRO A 45 -2.43 10.64 -8.41
N ASP A 46 -3.38 10.64 -7.49
CA ASP A 46 -3.12 10.55 -6.05
C ASP A 46 -3.07 9.10 -5.53
N PHE A 47 -3.28 8.10 -6.40
CA PHE A 47 -3.22 6.68 -6.04
C PHE A 47 -1.78 6.17 -6.18
N ASN A 48 -1.16 5.85 -5.05
CA ASN A 48 0.20 5.29 -5.03
C ASN A 48 0.30 4.13 -4.04
N ILE A 49 0.99 3.05 -4.45
CA ILE A 49 1.30 1.92 -3.59
C ILE A 49 2.81 1.91 -3.33
N ALA A 50 3.20 2.16 -2.08
CA ALA A 50 4.59 2.20 -1.67
C ALA A 50 4.96 1.00 -0.79
N TYR A 51 6.20 0.52 -0.93
CA TYR A 51 6.75 -0.48 -0.02
C TYR A 51 6.99 0.13 1.36
N VAL A 52 6.42 -0.46 2.40
CA VAL A 52 6.64 -0.09 3.79
C VAL A 52 7.23 -1.31 4.51
N PRO A 53 8.52 -1.30 4.87
CA PRO A 53 9.14 -2.43 5.56
C PRO A 53 8.35 -2.79 6.83
N ARG A 54 8.06 -4.08 7.04
CA ARG A 54 7.31 -4.57 8.21
C ARG A 54 7.92 -4.15 9.55
N ALA A 55 9.24 -3.95 9.60
CA ALA A 55 9.93 -3.40 10.77
C ALA A 55 9.38 -2.02 11.19
N HIS A 56 8.91 -1.21 10.24
CA HIS A 56 8.28 0.08 10.50
C HIS A 56 6.83 -0.08 11.01
N ILE A 57 6.06 -1.04 10.47
CA ILE A 57 4.70 -1.32 10.94
C ILE A 57 4.72 -1.89 12.37
N GLN A 58 5.70 -2.74 12.71
CA GLN A 58 5.88 -3.26 14.08
C GLN A 58 6.21 -2.16 15.09
N ILE A 59 6.94 -1.11 14.69
CA ILE A 59 7.20 0.05 15.56
C ILE A 59 5.90 0.80 15.83
N ILE A 60 5.06 1.01 14.82
CA ILE A 60 3.75 1.66 14.98
C ILE A 60 2.80 0.80 15.83
N SER A 61 2.71 -0.52 15.57
CA SER A 61 1.85 -1.42 16.33
C SER A 61 2.32 -1.63 17.77
N SER A 62 3.64 -1.64 18.01
CA SER A 62 4.20 -1.75 19.37
C SER A 62 4.06 -0.46 20.18
N LEU A 63 4.08 0.71 19.53
CA LEU A 63 3.75 2.00 20.17
C LEU A 63 2.25 2.09 20.51
N SER A 64 1.36 1.57 19.65
CA SER A 64 -0.08 1.49 19.92
C SER A 64 -0.39 0.62 21.16
N ASN A 65 0.28 -0.52 21.30
CA ASN A 65 0.13 -1.39 22.49
C ASN A 65 0.75 -0.80 23.77
N ARG A 66 1.79 0.04 23.67
CA ARG A 66 2.40 0.69 24.85
C ARG A 66 1.59 1.86 25.40
N MET A 67 0.74 2.51 24.60
CA MET A 67 -0.16 3.56 25.11
C MET A 67 -1.39 2.99 25.85
N SER A 68 -1.69 1.70 25.70
CA SER A 68 -2.82 1.05 26.41
C SER A 68 -2.44 0.51 27.80
N VAL A 69 -1.14 0.39 28.11
CA VAL A 69 -0.62 -0.06 29.43
C VAL A 69 -0.17 1.15 30.26
N ARG A 70 -1.02 2.17 30.34
CA ARG A 70 -0.94 3.26 31.33
C ARG A 70 -2.35 3.71 31.74
N ARG A 71 -3.15 2.76 32.23
CA ARG A 71 -4.25 3.03 33.16
C ARG A 71 -4.15 2.06 34.32
#